data_AF-A0A6N2BBG2-F1
#
_entry.id   AF-A0A6N2BBG2-F1
#
_cell.length_a   1.000
_cell.length_b   1.000
_cell.length_c   1.000
_cell.angle_alpha   90.00
_cell.angle_beta   90.00
_cell.angle_gamma   90.00
#
_symmetry.space_group_name_H-M   'P 1'
#
loop_
_entity.id
_entity.type
_entity.pdbx_description
1 polymer ?
#
loop_
_entity_poly.entity_id
_entity_poly.type
_entity_poly.pdbx_seq_one_letter_code
_entity_poly.pdbx_strand_id
1 'polypeptide(L)' 'MASDLVTKANEAFIDDHFELAVDLYSQAIAITPNNADLFADRAQANIKLRNFTGNLFVNMIPLHSW' A
#
# COMPACT_ATOMS: atom_id res chain seq x y z
N MET A 1 4.94 4.52 -19.37
CA MET A 1 4.85 5.93 -18.91
C MET A 1 4.47 5.91 -17.44
N ALA A 2 4.84 6.90 -16.63
CA ALA A 2 4.44 6.94 -15.20
C ALA A 2 2.92 6.81 -15.04
N SER A 3 2.14 7.42 -15.95
CA SER A 3 0.68 7.30 -15.96
C SER A 3 0.14 5.87 -16.06
N ASP A 4 0.82 4.94 -16.76
CA ASP A 4 0.40 3.54 -16.86
C ASP A 4 0.59 2.79 -15.52
N LEU A 5 1.69 3.07 -14.82
CA LEU A 5 1.94 2.52 -13.50
C LEU A 5 0.92 3.03 -12.47
N VAL A 6 0.54 4.31 -12.58
CA VAL A 6 -0.49 4.91 -11.71
C VAL A 6 -1.84 4.26 -11.94
N THR A 7 -2.24 4.02 -13.19
CA THR A 7 -3.50 3.31 -13.50
C THR A 7 -3.48 1.91 -12.90
N LYS A 8 -2.40 1.14 -13.11
CA LYS A 8 -2.26 -0.21 -12.53
C LYS A 8 -2.24 -0.19 -10.99
N ALA A 9 -1.62 0.83 -10.39
CA ALA A 9 -1.58 0.98 -8.94
C ALA A 9 -3.00 1.24 -8.38
N ASN A 10 -3.80 2.05 -9.07
CA ASN A 10 -5.20 2.28 -8.71
C ASN A 10 -6.04 1.02 -8.88
N GLU A 11 -5.87 0.26 -9.97
CA GLU A 11 -6.55 -1.02 -10.16
C GLU A 11 -6.19 -1.99 -9.03
N ALA A 12 -4.90 -2.16 -8.72
CA ALA A 12 -4.44 -2.98 -7.61
C ALA A 12 -4.99 -2.50 -6.25
N PHE A 13 -5.15 -1.19 -6.05
CA PHE A 13 -5.75 -0.62 -4.84
C PHE A 13 -7.24 -0.97 -4.72
N ILE A 14 -7.99 -0.96 -5.81
CA ILE A 14 -9.41 -1.33 -5.85
C ILE A 14 -9.59 -2.83 -5.63
N ASP A 15 -8.64 -3.64 -6.12
CA ASP A 15 -8.63 -5.10 -5.99
C ASP A 15 -8.13 -5.59 -4.61
N ASP A 16 -8.01 -4.68 -3.62
CA ASP A 16 -7.44 -4.91 -2.28
C ASP A 16 -5.98 -5.42 -2.28
N HIS A 17 -5.30 -5.39 -3.43
CA HIS A 17 -3.88 -5.72 -3.61
C HIS A 17 -2.99 -4.53 -3.22
N PHE A 18 -3.07 -4.10 -1.97
CA PHE A 18 -2.35 -2.91 -1.48
C PHE A 18 -0.82 -3.04 -1.54
N GLU A 19 -0.25 -4.24 -1.40
CA GLU A 19 1.20 -4.45 -1.49
C GLU A 19 1.71 -4.07 -2.89
N LEU A 20 1.00 -4.57 -3.91
CA LEU A 20 1.31 -4.31 -5.31
C LEU A 20 1.07 -2.85 -5.67
N ALA A 21 0.00 -2.24 -5.15
CA ALA A 21 -0.28 -0.82 -5.34
C ALA A 21 0.89 0.05 -4.82
N VAL A 22 1.42 -0.25 -3.63
CA VAL A 22 2.56 0.49 -3.03
C VAL A 22 3.82 0.38 -3.88
N ASP A 23 4.10 -0.80 -4.42
CA ASP A 23 5.25 -1.03 -5.31
C ASP A 23 5.10 -0.25 -6.61
N LEU A 24 3.94 -0.34 -7.26
CA LEU A 24 3.63 0.38 -8.49
C LEU A 24 3.68 1.91 -8.31
N TYR A 25 3.17 2.44 -7.19
CA TYR A 25 3.32 3.86 -6.85
C TYR A 25 4.79 4.24 -6.66
N SER A 26 5.61 3.39 -6.04
CA SER A 26 7.05 3.67 -5.88
C SER A 26 7.79 3.69 -7.22
N GLN A 27 7.44 2.79 -8.14
CA GLN A 27 7.94 2.83 -9.52
C GLN A 27 7.48 4.09 -10.26
N ALA A 28 6.21 4.49 -10.10
CA ALA A 28 5.70 5.72 -10.69
C ALA A 28 6.42 6.96 -10.15
N ILE A 29 6.65 7.04 -8.84
CA ILE A 29 7.43 8.10 -8.18
C ILE A 29 8.88 8.14 -8.71
N ALA A 30 9.50 6.99 -8.97
CA ALA A 30 10.86 6.95 -9.52
C ALA A 30 10.94 7.58 -10.92
N ILE A 31 9.87 7.49 -11.71
CA ILE A 31 9.78 8.12 -13.04
C ILE A 31 9.35 9.58 -12.93
N THR A 32 8.41 9.91 -12.03
CA THR A 32 7.89 11.25 -11.82
C THR A 32 7.97 11.65 -10.33
N PRO A 33 9.17 11.99 -9.83
CA PRO A 33 9.37 12.33 -8.41
C PRO A 33 8.75 13.69 -8.05
N ASN A 34 8.31 14.47 -9.04
CA ASN A 34 7.70 15.78 -8.84
C ASN A 34 6.19 15.72 -8.54
N ASN A 35 5.58 14.52 -8.59
CA ASN A 35 4.15 14.38 -8.37
C ASN A 35 3.86 14.05 -6.89
N ALA A 36 3.34 15.03 -6.16
CA ALA A 36 2.99 14.89 -4.75
C ALA A 36 1.80 13.93 -4.51
N ASP A 37 0.87 13.84 -5.46
CA ASP A 37 -0.31 12.98 -5.35
C ASP A 37 0.08 11.50 -5.20
N LEU A 38 1.12 11.06 -5.92
CA LEU A 38 1.63 9.68 -5.84
C LEU A 38 2.12 9.29 -4.45
N PHE A 39 2.70 10.25 -3.72
CA PHE A 39 3.13 10.01 -2.34
C PHE A 39 1.93 9.88 -1.40
N ALA A 40 0.86 10.65 -1.65
CA ALA A 40 -0.39 10.55 -0.89
C ALA A 40 -1.10 9.22 -1.15
N ASP A 41 -1.21 8.80 -2.42
CA ASP A 41 -1.82 7.53 -2.80
C ASP A 41 -1.04 6.33 -2.21
N ARG A 42 0.30 6.37 -2.29
CA ARG A 42 1.16 5.35 -1.67
C ARG A 42 0.96 5.29 -0.15
N ALA A 43 0.82 6.43 0.51
CA ALA A 43 0.57 6.47 1.95
C ALA A 43 -0.80 5.87 2.29
N GLN A 44 -1.82 6.16 1.49
CA GLN A 44 -3.16 5.61 1.67
C GLN A 44 -3.18 4.08 1.52
N ALA A 45 -2.49 3.55 0.51
CA ALA A 45 -2.30 2.11 0.32
C ALA A 45 -1.60 1.45 1.52
N ASN A 46 -0.53 2.06 2.04
CA ASN A 46 0.15 1.56 3.24
C ASN A 46 -0.74 1.56 4.50
N ILE A 47 -1.58 2.58 4.67
CA ILE A 47 -2.52 2.64 5.81
C ILE A 47 -3.54 1.49 5.69
N LYS A 48 -4.11 1.27 4.52
CA LYS A 48 -5.06 0.16 4.27
C LYS A 48 -4.40 -1.20 4.49
N LEU A 49 -3.21 -1.40 3.95
CA LEU A 49 -2.41 -2.62 4.14
C LEU A 49 -2.17 -2.90 5.62
N ARG A 50 -1.67 -1.92 6.40
CA ARG A 50 -1.46 -2.07 7.84
C ARG A 50 -2.75 -2.33 8.61
N ASN A 51 -3.88 -1.78 8.18
CA ASN A 51 -5.18 -2.06 8.80
C ASN A 51 -5.63 -3.52 8.54
N PHE A 52 -5.34 -4.07 7.35
CA PHE A 52 -5.61 -5.48 7.05
C PHE A 52 -4.65 -6.42 7.80
N THR A 53 -3.35 -6.15 7.78
CA THR A 53 -2.34 -6.99 8.45
C THR A 53 -2.42 -6.88 9.97
N GLY A 54 -2.85 -5.73 10.50
CA GLY A 54 -3.02 -5.50 11.94
C GLY A 54 -4.05 -6.41 12.60
N ASN A 55 -4.98 -7.00 11.84
CA ASN A 55 -5.96 -7.95 12.36
C ASN A 55 -5.40 -9.36 12.61
N LEU A 56 -4.23 -9.69 12.08
CA LEU A 56 -3.67 -11.04 12.21
C LEU A 56 -2.81 -11.23 13.47
N PHE A 57 -2.31 -10.15 14.08
CA PHE A 57 -1.42 -10.23 15.25
C PHE A 57 -2.15 -10.12 16.60
N VAL A 58 -3.39 -9.63 16.63
CA VAL A 58 -4.13 -9.46 17.90
C VAL A 58 -4.66 -10.78 18.46
N ASN A 59 -4.62 -11.88 17.70
CA ASN A 59 -5.06 -13.21 18.13
C ASN A 59 -3.91 -14.21 18.41
N MET A 60 -2.64 -13.78 18.36
CA MET A 60 -1.48 -14.67 18.52
C MET A 60 -0.66 -14.46 19.80
N ILE A 61 -1.14 -13.68 20.77
CA ILE A 61 -0.54 -13.66 22.11
C ILE A 61 -1.38 -14.55 23.02
N PRO A 62 -1.05 -15.85 23.20
CA PRO A 62 -1.61 -16.60 24.30
C PRO A 62 -1.15 -15.92 25.59
N LEU A 63 -2.13 -15.41 26.34
CA LEU A 63 -1.96 -15.03 27.73
C LEU A 63 -1.53 -16.28 28.51
N HIS A 64 -0.23 -16.55 28.60
CA HIS A 64 0.28 -17.48 29.61
C HIS A 64 1.26 -16.74 30.53
N SER A 65 0.73 -16.50 31.73
CA SER A 65 1.36 -16.13 32.99
C SER A 65 2.85 -16.44 33.09
N TRP A 66 3.63 -15.47 33.56
CA TRP A 66 4.45 -15.53 34.78
C TRP A 66 4.57 -14.13 35.37
#